data_AF-A0A2G5R048-F1
#
_entry.id   AF-A0A2G5R048-F1
#
_cell.length_a   1.000
_cell.length_b   1.000
_cell.length_c   1.000
_cell.angle_alpha   90.00
_cell.angle_beta   90.00
_cell.angle_gamma   90.00
#
_symmetry.space_group_name_H-M   'P 1'
#
loop_
_entity.id
_entity.type
_entity.pdbx_description
1 polymer ?
#
loop_
_entity_poly.entity_id
_entity_poly.type
_entity_poly.pdbx_seq_one_letter_code
_entity_poly.pdbx_strand_id
1 'polypeptide(L)'
;MLAALLITVAMTACPTEKAVYALRTEPAVTARFVPVASSQDWSAGLALRLDVHGRRLWFLPAHGGTNGENYMISTPDPSAPGWKPPGPEAGPRPLGELQYMGFDKDYLLDLGVPHAGQRAPAHMLLPTLDDALRHPRNDADRDSIPRQFFDLVSCGGR
;
A
#
# COMPACT_ATOMS: atom_id res chain seq x y z
N MET A 1 43.64 7.38 27.93
CA MET A 1 42.34 7.86 27.41
C MET A 1 42.03 7.07 26.15
N LEU A 2 41.15 6.06 26.23
CA LEU A 2 40.62 5.39 25.04
C LEU A 2 39.43 6.21 24.53
N ALA A 3 39.52 6.72 23.31
CA ALA A 3 38.40 7.33 22.61
C ALA A 3 37.51 6.21 22.04
N ALA A 4 36.29 6.08 22.56
CA ALA A 4 35.28 5.18 22.02
C ALA A 4 34.67 5.82 20.76
N LEU A 5 34.87 5.19 19.61
CA LEU A 5 34.26 5.58 18.33
C LEU A 5 32.79 5.13 18.37
N LEU A 6 31.86 6.07 18.56
CA LEU A 6 30.43 5.81 18.44
C LEU A 6 30.08 5.67 16.95
N ILE A 7 29.91 4.44 16.48
CA ILE A 7 29.33 4.17 15.17
C ILE A 7 27.82 4.37 15.30
N THR A 8 27.33 5.58 15.02
CA THR A 8 25.91 5.83 14.76
C THR A 8 25.54 5.13 13.46
N VAL A 9 24.96 3.93 13.57
CA VAL A 9 24.23 3.33 12.45
C VAL A 9 23.01 4.21 12.23
N ALA A 10 23.06 5.05 11.20
CA ALA A 10 21.86 5.71 10.72
C ALA A 10 20.89 4.60 10.32
N MET A 11 19.83 4.38 11.10
CA MET A 11 18.67 3.63 10.62
C MET A 11 18.12 4.44 9.45
N THR A 12 18.56 4.11 8.23
CA THR A 12 17.98 4.66 7.02
C THR A 12 16.50 4.31 7.06
N ALA A 13 15.66 5.33 7.22
CA ALA A 13 14.21 5.16 7.21
C ALA A 13 13.82 4.33 5.98
N CYS A 14 13.00 3.30 6.17
CA CYS A 14 12.65 2.40 5.08
C CYS A 14 11.91 3.18 4.00
N PRO A 15 12.41 3.25 2.75
CA PRO A 15 11.65 3.85 1.66
C PRO A 15 10.39 3.03 1.38
N THR A 16 9.28 3.69 1.08
CA THR A 16 7.97 3.06 0.83
C THR A 16 8.04 1.91 -0.18
N GLU A 17 8.75 2.09 -1.29
CA GLU A 17 8.91 1.09 -2.35
C GLU A 17 9.81 -0.10 -1.97
N LYS A 18 10.53 -0.02 -0.84
CA LYS A 18 11.35 -1.11 -0.30
C LYS A 18 10.69 -1.85 0.86
N ALA A 19 9.52 -1.38 1.30
CA ALA A 19 8.79 -1.94 2.42
C ALA A 19 8.02 -3.21 2.02
N VAL A 20 8.05 -4.19 2.92
CA VAL A 20 7.24 -5.39 2.84
C VAL A 20 6.39 -5.50 4.09
N TYR A 21 5.09 -5.68 3.88
CA TYR A 21 4.13 -5.80 4.97
C TYR A 21 3.46 -7.16 4.95
N ALA A 22 3.03 -7.61 6.13
CA ALA A 22 2.23 -8.82 6.30
C ALA A 22 1.01 -8.51 7.18
N LEU A 23 -0.12 -9.17 6.91
CA LEU A 23 -1.30 -9.06 7.75
C LEU A 23 -1.03 -9.72 9.10
N ARG A 24 -1.34 -9.02 10.20
CA ARG A 24 -0.88 -9.37 11.56
C ARG A 24 -1.18 -10.82 11.98
N THR A 25 -2.40 -11.31 11.79
CA THR A 25 -2.75 -12.70 12.13
C THR A 25 -2.71 -13.66 10.95
N GLU A 26 -2.31 -13.19 9.77
CA GLU A 26 -2.25 -14.02 8.56
C GLU A 26 -1.06 -13.65 7.67
N PRO A 27 0.17 -14.02 8.05
CA PRO A 27 1.39 -13.50 7.41
C PRO A 27 1.59 -13.90 5.94
N ALA A 28 0.80 -14.86 5.43
CA ALA A 28 0.77 -15.21 4.02
C ALA A 28 0.10 -14.13 3.15
N VAL A 29 -0.77 -13.30 3.74
CA VAL A 29 -1.37 -12.13 3.10
C VAL A 29 -0.39 -10.97 3.22
N THR A 30 0.14 -10.50 2.10
CA THR A 30 1.22 -9.50 2.09
C THR A 30 0.88 -8.28 1.27
N ALA A 31 1.52 -7.17 1.60
CA ALA A 31 1.40 -5.91 0.87
C ALA A 31 2.78 -5.33 0.54
N ARG A 32 2.90 -4.68 -0.62
CA ARG A 32 4.11 -3.95 -1.03
C ARG A 32 3.74 -2.76 -1.90
N PHE A 33 4.54 -1.70 -1.84
CA PHE A 33 4.46 -0.63 -2.83
C PHE A 33 5.44 -0.89 -3.95
N VAL A 34 4.96 -0.75 -5.19
CA VAL A 34 5.72 -0.98 -6.41
C VAL A 34 5.83 0.33 -7.17
N PRO A 35 7.03 0.78 -7.57
CA PRO A 35 7.18 1.98 -8.38
C PRO A 35 6.39 1.89 -9.69
N VAL A 36 5.67 2.96 -10.02
CA VAL A 36 4.98 3.13 -11.31
C VAL A 36 5.20 4.56 -11.81
N ALA A 37 4.95 4.80 -13.10
CA ALA A 37 5.05 6.15 -13.65
C ALA A 37 4.08 7.09 -12.94
N SER A 38 4.60 8.22 -12.46
CA SER A 38 3.79 9.29 -11.88
C SER A 38 3.11 10.11 -12.98
N SER A 39 1.93 10.63 -12.71
CA SER A 39 1.24 11.60 -13.56
C SER A 39 0.60 12.71 -12.71
N GLN A 40 -0.06 13.67 -13.36
CA GLN A 40 -0.84 14.69 -12.65
C GLN A 40 -1.96 14.08 -11.79
N ASP A 41 -2.60 13.02 -12.28
CA ASP A 41 -3.69 12.33 -11.56
C ASP A 41 -3.14 11.33 -10.52
N TRP A 42 -1.91 10.85 -10.69
CA TRP A 42 -1.28 9.82 -9.86
C TRP A 42 0.13 10.24 -9.43
N SER A 43 0.20 11.17 -8.48
CA SER A 43 1.46 11.78 -8.04
C SER A 43 2.29 10.92 -7.08
N ALA A 44 1.70 9.84 -6.53
CA ALA A 44 2.38 8.95 -5.58
C ALA A 44 3.62 8.27 -6.17
N GLY A 45 3.63 8.02 -7.49
CA GLY A 45 4.69 7.23 -8.15
C GLY A 45 4.74 5.77 -7.69
N LEU A 46 3.66 5.27 -7.10
CA LEU A 46 3.55 3.95 -6.51
C LEU A 46 2.20 3.30 -6.86
N ALA A 47 2.20 1.98 -6.92
CA ALA A 47 1.01 1.14 -6.82
C ALA A 47 1.14 0.23 -5.60
N LEU A 48 0.05 0.06 -4.86
CA LEU A 48 -0.04 -0.96 -3.82
C LEU A 48 -0.35 -2.31 -4.46
N ARG A 49 0.50 -3.30 -4.20
CA ARG A 49 0.27 -4.71 -4.51
C ARG A 49 -0.15 -5.43 -3.25
N LEU A 50 -1.28 -6.13 -3.30
CA LEU A 50 -1.67 -7.11 -2.28
C LEU A 50 -1.56 -8.51 -2.88
N ASP A 51 -0.91 -9.41 -2.16
CA ASP A 51 -0.94 -10.84 -2.47
C ASP A 51 -1.84 -11.51 -1.40
N VAL A 52 -3.02 -11.99 -1.80
CA VAL A 52 -4.10 -12.52 -0.93
C VAL A 52 -4.53 -13.90 -1.46
N HIS A 53 -4.37 -14.97 -0.68
CA HIS A 53 -4.79 -16.33 -1.04
C HIS A 53 -4.44 -16.78 -2.48
N GLY A 54 -3.24 -16.43 -2.95
CA GLY A 54 -2.76 -16.77 -4.31
C GLY A 54 -3.22 -15.81 -5.41
N ARG A 55 -4.02 -14.79 -5.09
CA ARG A 55 -4.41 -13.70 -6.00
C ARG A 55 -3.54 -12.48 -5.77
N ARG A 56 -3.30 -11.74 -6.85
CA ARG A 56 -2.63 -10.44 -6.82
C ARG A 56 -3.61 -9.34 -7.15
N LEU A 57 -3.70 -8.36 -6.26
CA LEU A 57 -4.59 -7.21 -6.38
C LEU A 57 -3.74 -5.95 -6.42
N TRP A 58 -4.18 -4.97 -7.19
CA TRP A 58 -3.43 -3.75 -7.45
C TRP A 58 -4.28 -2.52 -7.22
N PHE A 59 -3.68 -1.51 -6.62
CA PHE A 59 -4.33 -0.25 -6.31
C PHE A 59 -3.39 0.94 -6.53
N LEU A 60 -3.93 2.08 -6.95
CA LEU A 60 -3.22 3.35 -7.01
C LEU A 60 -3.61 4.22 -5.80
N PRO A 61 -2.64 4.81 -5.09
CA PRO A 61 -2.95 5.73 -4.00
C PRO A 61 -3.59 7.02 -4.52
N ALA A 62 -4.67 7.45 -3.87
CA ALA A 62 -5.38 8.69 -4.16
C ALA A 62 -5.75 9.45 -2.89
N HIS A 63 -5.71 10.78 -2.95
CA HIS A 63 -6.20 11.64 -1.87
C HIS A 63 -7.71 11.87 -2.03
N GLY A 64 -8.46 11.78 -0.93
CA GLY A 64 -9.92 11.95 -0.88
C GLY A 64 -10.43 13.39 -0.96
N GLY A 65 -9.69 14.30 -1.59
CA GLY A 65 -10.06 15.71 -1.63
C GLY A 65 -9.96 16.39 -0.26
N THR A 66 -10.99 17.13 0.15
CA THR A 66 -10.93 18.04 1.31
C THR A 66 -11.30 17.41 2.65
N ASN A 67 -11.81 16.18 2.68
CA ASN A 67 -12.21 15.50 3.92
C ASN A 67 -11.03 14.85 4.68
N GLY A 68 -9.81 14.92 4.12
CA GLY A 68 -8.61 14.35 4.72
C GLY A 68 -8.51 12.82 4.63
N GLU A 69 -9.44 12.16 3.94
CA GLU A 69 -9.41 10.73 3.72
C GLU A 69 -8.41 10.37 2.62
N ASN A 70 -7.89 9.14 2.70
CA ASN A 70 -6.97 8.60 1.70
C ASN A 70 -7.53 7.28 1.19
N TYR A 71 -7.31 7.01 -0.08
CA TYR A 71 -7.87 5.84 -0.76
C TYR A 71 -6.82 5.08 -1.55
N MET A 72 -7.12 3.82 -1.78
CA MET A 72 -6.43 2.91 -2.69
C MET A 72 -7.43 2.51 -3.77
N ILE A 73 -7.27 3.04 -4.98
CA ILE A 73 -8.19 2.85 -6.10
C ILE A 73 -7.76 1.61 -6.90
N SER A 74 -8.64 0.62 -7.02
CA SER A 74 -8.34 -0.63 -7.72
C SER A 74 -7.95 -0.37 -9.18
N THR A 75 -6.90 -1.04 -9.65
CA THR A 75 -6.37 -0.90 -11.02
C THR A 75 -5.95 -2.26 -11.57
N PRO A 76 -5.88 -2.46 -12.90
CA PRO A 76 -5.21 -3.61 -13.51
C PRO A 76 -3.71 -3.66 -13.16
N ASP A 77 -3.06 -4.81 -13.39
CA ASP A 77 -1.64 -5.02 -13.10
C ASP A 77 -0.74 -3.98 -13.83
N PRO A 78 -0.02 -3.12 -13.10
CA PRO A 78 0.84 -2.09 -13.68
C PRO A 78 2.10 -2.65 -14.35
N SER A 79 2.43 -3.92 -14.15
CA SER A 79 3.50 -4.61 -14.87
C SER A 79 3.04 -5.20 -16.21
N ALA A 80 1.73 -5.19 -16.51
CA ALA A 80 1.23 -5.69 -17.78
C ALA A 80 1.75 -4.85 -18.96
N PRO A 81 2.16 -5.49 -20.09
CA PRO A 81 2.60 -4.75 -21.27
C PRO A 81 1.54 -3.77 -21.76
N GLY A 82 1.95 -2.52 -22.01
CA GLY A 82 1.07 -1.47 -22.49
C GLY A 82 0.11 -0.88 -21.43
N TRP A 83 0.27 -1.26 -20.15
CA TRP A 83 -0.48 -0.63 -19.08
C TRP A 83 -0.28 0.88 -19.07
N LYS A 84 -1.39 1.59 -18.85
CA LYS A 84 -1.42 3.01 -18.56
C LYS A 84 -2.27 3.20 -17.31
N PRO A 85 -1.92 4.15 -16.43
CA PRO A 85 -2.76 4.44 -15.29
C PRO A 85 -4.16 4.83 -15.78
N PRO A 86 -5.24 4.26 -15.22
CA PRO A 86 -6.60 4.67 -15.56
C PRO A 86 -6.82 6.13 -15.14
N GLY A 87 -7.82 6.79 -15.72
CA GLY A 87 -8.25 8.10 -15.21
C GLY A 87 -8.79 7.98 -13.77
N PRO A 88 -8.76 9.06 -12.97
CA PRO A 88 -9.21 9.04 -11.58
C PRO A 88 -10.70 8.70 -11.43
N GLU A 89 -11.49 8.82 -12.51
CA GLU A 89 -12.91 8.44 -12.59
C GLU A 89 -13.20 7.35 -13.65
N ALA A 90 -12.17 6.76 -14.23
CA ALA A 90 -12.29 5.81 -15.33
C ALA A 90 -11.63 4.46 -15.03
N GLY A 91 -11.85 3.51 -15.93
CA GLY A 91 -11.16 2.21 -15.97
C GLY A 91 -11.80 1.11 -15.09
N PRO A 92 -11.37 -0.15 -15.27
CA PRO A 92 -11.86 -1.26 -14.46
C PRO A 92 -11.44 -1.13 -12.99
N ARG A 93 -12.42 -1.20 -12.08
CA ARG A 93 -12.23 -1.20 -10.62
C ARG A 93 -12.89 -2.42 -9.98
N PRO A 94 -12.34 -3.64 -10.13
CA PRO A 94 -12.98 -4.86 -9.66
C PRO A 94 -13.28 -4.83 -8.14
N LEU A 95 -12.45 -4.14 -7.36
CA LEU A 95 -12.64 -3.94 -5.92
C LEU A 95 -13.01 -2.51 -5.52
N GLY A 96 -13.32 -1.65 -6.49
CA GLY A 96 -13.65 -0.25 -6.22
C GLY A 96 -12.48 0.52 -5.59
N GLU A 97 -12.78 1.23 -4.50
CA GLU A 97 -11.85 2.10 -3.78
C GLU A 97 -11.84 1.67 -2.32
N LEU A 98 -10.65 1.53 -1.76
CA LEU A 98 -10.46 1.13 -0.38
C LEU A 98 -10.00 2.32 0.43
N GLN A 99 -10.58 2.52 1.61
CA GLN A 99 -10.03 3.49 2.56
C GLN A 99 -8.63 3.04 2.98
N TYR A 100 -7.71 4.00 3.12
CA TYR A 100 -6.33 3.78 3.52
C TYR A 100 -5.97 4.63 4.73
N MET A 101 -5.28 4.01 5.67
CA MET A 101 -4.69 4.68 6.82
C MET A 101 -3.27 4.15 7.03
N GLY A 102 -2.29 5.05 7.04
CA GLY A 102 -0.90 4.75 7.40
C GLY A 102 -0.60 5.24 8.81
N PHE A 103 0.25 4.54 9.54
CA PHE A 103 0.66 4.92 10.88
C PHE A 103 2.15 4.72 11.08
N ASP A 104 2.76 5.57 11.91
CA ASP A 104 4.10 5.34 12.41
C ASP A 104 4.13 4.25 13.50
N LYS A 105 5.32 3.98 14.04
CA LYS A 105 5.55 2.93 15.05
C LYS A 105 4.81 3.17 16.38
N ASP A 106 4.41 4.41 16.65
CA ASP A 106 3.71 4.83 17.86
C ASP A 106 2.20 4.93 17.60
N TYR A 107 1.73 4.42 16.46
CA TYR A 107 0.34 4.49 15.99
C TYR A 107 -0.17 5.92 15.79
N LEU A 108 0.73 6.88 15.54
CA LEU A 108 0.32 8.20 15.06
C LEU A 108 -0.03 8.09 13.57
N LEU A 109 -1.15 8.70 13.20
CA LEU A 109 -1.64 8.70 11.82
C LEU A 109 -0.67 9.48 10.92
N ASP A 110 -0.16 8.82 9.89
CA ASP A 110 0.56 9.47 8.79
C ASP A 110 -0.47 10.12 7.86
N LEU A 111 -0.43 11.45 7.73
CA LEU A 111 -1.35 12.18 6.86
C LEU A 111 -0.98 11.96 5.38
N GLY A 112 -1.98 11.62 4.57
CA GLY A 112 -1.83 11.47 3.13
C GLY A 112 -1.67 10.02 2.67
N VAL A 113 -1.28 9.87 1.41
CA VAL A 113 -0.94 8.56 0.83
C VAL A 113 0.58 8.34 0.80
N PRO A 114 1.04 7.10 0.70
CA PRO A 114 2.47 6.82 0.55
C PRO A 114 2.99 7.33 -0.80
N HIS A 115 4.13 8.01 -0.79
CA HIS A 115 4.86 8.41 -2.00
C HIS A 115 6.19 7.67 -2.12
N ALA A 116 6.64 7.50 -3.36
CA ALA A 116 7.96 6.95 -3.67
C ALA A 116 9.07 7.78 -3.01
N GLY A 117 10.08 7.11 -2.45
CA GLY A 117 11.21 7.73 -1.76
C GLY A 117 10.91 8.30 -0.37
N GLN A 118 9.64 8.37 0.05
CA GLN A 118 9.28 8.75 1.41
C GLN A 118 9.42 7.57 2.38
N ARG A 119 9.39 7.90 3.68
CA ARG A 119 9.37 6.89 4.75
C ARG A 119 8.09 6.06 4.64
N ALA A 120 8.28 4.75 4.64
CA ALA A 120 7.22 3.76 4.75
C ALA A 120 6.52 3.87 6.12
N PRO A 121 5.17 3.82 6.17
CA PRO A 121 4.47 3.66 7.45
C PRO A 121 4.91 2.37 8.15
N ALA A 122 4.86 2.36 9.48
CA ALA A 122 5.14 1.15 10.26
C ALA A 122 3.93 0.19 10.23
N HIS A 123 2.72 0.75 10.20
CA HIS A 123 1.47 0.02 10.14
C HIS A 123 0.56 0.62 9.06
N MET A 124 -0.20 -0.22 8.38
CA MET A 124 -1.24 0.22 7.45
C MET A 124 -2.53 -0.50 7.75
N LEU A 125 -3.65 0.19 7.57
CA LEU A 125 -4.98 -0.38 7.66
C LEU A 125 -5.74 -0.09 6.36
N LEU A 126 -6.42 -1.13 5.86
CA LEU A 126 -7.38 -1.04 4.76
C LEU A 126 -8.75 -1.45 5.31
N PRO A 127 -9.49 -0.54 5.99
CA PRO A 127 -10.66 -0.91 6.79
C PRO A 127 -11.76 -1.62 5.97
N THR A 128 -11.87 -1.28 4.69
CA THR A 128 -12.91 -1.78 3.78
C THR A 128 -12.47 -2.94 2.90
N LEU A 129 -11.24 -3.45 3.05
CA LEU A 129 -10.69 -4.51 2.19
C LEU A 129 -11.49 -5.82 2.28
N ASP A 130 -11.75 -6.30 3.49
CA ASP A 130 -12.52 -7.53 3.71
C ASP A 130 -13.95 -7.44 3.15
N ASP A 131 -14.57 -6.26 3.23
CA ASP A 131 -15.89 -6.03 2.64
C ASP A 131 -15.84 -6.09 1.10
N ALA A 132 -14.86 -5.43 0.49
CA ALA A 132 -14.65 -5.46 -0.96
C ALA A 132 -14.33 -6.88 -1.49
N LEU A 133 -13.60 -7.69 -0.72
CA LEU A 133 -13.29 -9.07 -1.07
C LEU A 133 -14.53 -9.99 -1.00
N ARG A 134 -15.41 -9.78 -0.02
CA ARG A 134 -16.67 -10.53 0.10
C ARG A 134 -17.72 -10.12 -0.93
N HIS A 135 -17.66 -8.88 -1.39
CA HIS A 135 -18.64 -8.25 -2.28
C HIS A 135 -17.96 -7.58 -3.50
N PRO A 136 -17.26 -8.36 -4.37
CA PRO A 136 -16.63 -7.80 -5.55
C PRO A 136 -17.67 -7.20 -6.50
N ARG A 137 -17.28 -6.19 -7.28
CA ARG A 137 -18.20 -5.48 -8.21
C ARG A 137 -18.55 -6.30 -9.46
N ASN A 138 -17.85 -7.41 -9.70
CA ASN A 138 -18.02 -8.30 -10.84
C ASN A 138 -18.15 -9.77 -10.39
N ASP A 139 -18.09 -10.70 -11.34
CA ASP A 139 -18.11 -12.15 -11.13
C ASP A 139 -16.80 -12.73 -10.57
N ALA A 140 -15.91 -11.89 -10.03
CA ALA A 140 -14.70 -12.37 -9.39
C ALA A 140 -15.01 -13.23 -8.16
N ASP A 141 -14.12 -14.20 -7.90
CA ASP A 141 -14.23 -15.05 -6.73
C ASP A 141 -14.26 -14.22 -5.45
N ARG A 142 -15.19 -14.59 -4.56
CA ARG A 142 -15.30 -14.00 -3.23
C ARG A 142 -14.18 -14.51 -2.35
N ASP A 143 -13.74 -13.65 -1.46
CA ASP A 143 -12.69 -13.95 -0.50
C ASP A 143 -12.97 -13.21 0.83
N SER A 144 -12.21 -13.49 1.87
CA SER A 144 -12.31 -12.78 3.15
C SER A 144 -10.98 -12.85 3.89
N ILE A 145 -10.65 -11.77 4.59
CA ILE A 145 -9.48 -11.70 5.47
C ILE A 145 -9.85 -10.98 6.76
N PRO A 146 -9.15 -11.22 7.88
CA PRO A 146 -9.38 -10.43 9.09
C PRO A 146 -9.12 -8.93 8.85
N ARG A 147 -10.03 -8.06 9.30
CA ARG A 147 -9.81 -6.60 9.31
C ARG A 147 -8.78 -6.24 10.38
N GLN A 148 -7.53 -6.08 9.97
CA GLN A 148 -6.41 -5.84 10.87
C GLN A 148 -5.30 -5.02 10.19
N PHE A 149 -4.28 -4.67 10.96
CA PHE A 149 -3.09 -4.01 10.44
C PHE A 149 -2.26 -4.94 9.55
N PHE A 150 -1.75 -4.35 8.48
CA PHE A 150 -0.55 -4.78 7.80
C PHE A 150 0.65 -4.15 8.51
N ASP A 151 1.54 -4.98 9.04
CA ASP A 151 2.72 -4.55 9.78
C ASP A 151 3.95 -4.60 8.87
N LEU A 152 4.83 -3.59 8.97
CA LEU A 152 6.12 -3.61 8.28
C LEU A 152 6.98 -4.74 8.85
N VAL A 153 7.22 -5.77 8.05
CA VAL A 153 7.99 -6.97 8.48
C VAL A 153 9.40 -7.02 7.90
N SER A 154 9.67 -6.25 6.83
CA SER A 154 11.00 -6.18 6.23
C SER A 154 11.19 -4.89 5.43
N CYS A 155 12.45 -4.46 5.34
CA CYS A 155 12.89 -3.40 4.45
C CYS A 155 14.07 -3.85 3.61
N GLY A 156 13.93 -3.84 2.29
CA GLY A 156 14.96 -4.31 1.37
C GLY A 156 14.32 -5.06 0.21
N GLY A 157 14.40 -4.48 -0.98
CA GLY A 157 13.91 -5.11 -2.20
C GLY A 157 14.54 -6.48 -2.39
N ARG A 158 13.72 -7.50 -2.65
CA ARG A 158 14.19 -8.69 -3.37
C ARG A 158 13.93 -8.45 -4.84
#